data_AF-A0A4Q5NMH7-F1
#
_entry.id   AF-A0A4Q5NMH7-F1
#
_cell.length_a   1.000
_cell.length_b   1.000
_cell.length_c   1.000
_cell.angle_alpha   90.00
_cell.angle_beta   90.00
_cell.angle_gamma   90.00
#
_symmetry.space_group_name_H-M   'P 1'
#
loop_
_entity.id
_entity.type
_entity.pdbx_description
1 polymer ?
#
loop_
_entity_poly.entity_id
_entity_poly.type
_entity_poly.pdbx_seq_one_letter_code
_entity_poly.pdbx_strand_id
1 'polypeptide(L)'
;MESEDVRAKYEWEARRVAAAFGMEDYQKLPQYQGVYFVFCGGVEVWWNIDWISSDSTATISNVTIGADKDPGCQITDFGFGWEFFQFQNSPPHYRGMMAKALYCLGIENETVLHKLNAPLTLHEKLELRLSLPREFWPQKWFDEDGEWSGIK
;
A
#
# COMPACT_ATOMS: atom_id res chain seq x y z
N MET A 1 21.66 -15.50 11.19
CA MET A 1 20.99 -15.90 9.93
C MET A 1 19.61 -15.26 9.80
N GLU A 2 18.94 -14.88 10.89
CA GLU A 2 17.64 -14.19 10.86
C GLU A 2 17.70 -12.75 10.29
N SER A 3 18.83 -12.05 10.40
CA SER A 3 18.94 -10.64 10.01
C SER A 3 18.89 -10.38 8.49
N GLU A 4 19.39 -11.31 7.68
CA GLU A 4 19.41 -11.16 6.22
C GLU A 4 18.03 -11.42 5.60
N ASP A 5 17.29 -12.40 6.11
CA ASP A 5 15.91 -12.69 5.68
C ASP A 5 14.96 -11.54 6.02
N VAL A 6 15.07 -11.00 7.24
CA VAL A 6 14.28 -9.84 7.67
C VAL A 6 14.51 -8.65 6.73
N ARG A 7 15.78 -8.36 6.40
CA ARG A 7 16.12 -7.26 5.49
C ARG A 7 15.53 -7.46 4.09
N ALA A 8 15.64 -8.66 3.54
CA ALA A 8 15.10 -8.97 2.22
C ALA A 8 13.58 -8.78 2.17
N LYS A 9 12.86 -9.20 3.22
CA LYS A 9 11.41 -9.00 3.34
C LYS A 9 11.01 -7.54 3.42
N TYR A 10 11.75 -6.74 4.19
CA TYR A 10 11.55 -5.29 4.24
C TYR A 10 11.76 -4.62 2.88
N GLU A 11 12.82 -4.98 2.17
CA GLU A 11 13.10 -4.43 0.84
C GLU A 11 12.05 -4.86 -0.18
N TRP A 12 11.57 -6.11 -0.11
CA TRP A 12 10.49 -6.61 -0.96
C TRP A 12 9.17 -5.86 -0.70
N GLU A 13 8.77 -5.68 0.56
CA GLU A 13 7.56 -4.95 0.90
C GLU A 13 7.64 -3.47 0.50
N ALA A 14 8.80 -2.83 0.67
CA ALA A 14 9.00 -1.46 0.20
C ALA A 14 8.82 -1.33 -1.32
N ARG A 15 9.33 -2.28 -2.11
CA ARG A 15 9.10 -2.34 -3.57
C ARG A 15 7.63 -2.53 -3.91
N ARG A 16 6.94 -3.41 -3.18
CA ARG A 16 5.52 -3.67 -3.39
C ARG A 16 4.68 -2.41 -3.16
N VAL A 17 4.96 -1.67 -2.08
CA VAL A 17 4.31 -0.38 -1.79
C VAL A 17 4.64 0.65 -2.86
N ALA A 18 5.91 0.80 -3.24
CA ALA A 18 6.30 1.73 -4.31
C ALA A 18 5.56 1.41 -5.63
N ALA A 19 5.52 0.14 -6.03
CA ALA A 19 4.81 -0.30 -7.24
C ALA A 19 3.30 0.00 -7.16
N ALA A 20 2.66 -0.20 -6.00
CA ALA A 20 1.24 0.12 -5.80
C ALA A 20 0.93 1.62 -5.96
N PHE A 21 1.89 2.50 -5.67
CA PHE A 21 1.79 3.94 -5.91
C PHE A 21 2.30 4.37 -7.30
N GLY A 22 2.71 3.42 -8.16
CA GLY A 22 3.29 3.71 -9.47
C GLY A 22 4.65 4.41 -9.40
N MET A 23 5.43 4.12 -8.37
CA MET A 23 6.73 4.74 -8.10
C MET A 23 7.86 3.80 -8.51
N GLU A 24 8.89 4.37 -9.14
CA GLU A 24 10.06 3.61 -9.63
C GLU A 24 11.18 3.51 -8.58
N ASP A 25 11.25 4.45 -7.64
CA ASP A 25 12.30 4.52 -6.63
C ASP A 25 11.73 4.87 -5.25
N TYR A 26 12.42 4.47 -4.18
CA TYR A 26 12.06 4.75 -2.80
C TYR A 26 13.30 4.86 -1.91
N GLN A 27 13.18 5.64 -0.84
CA GLN A 27 14.27 5.85 0.10
C GLN A 27 13.86 5.40 1.50
N LYS A 28 14.81 4.75 2.18
CA LYS A 28 14.66 4.40 3.60
C LYS A 28 15.19 5.55 4.45
N LEU A 29 14.41 6.01 5.43
CA LEU A 29 14.89 7.02 6.36
C LEU A 29 15.81 6.37 7.41
N PRO A 30 17.07 6.83 7.56
CA PRO A 30 17.98 6.24 8.54
C PRO A 30 17.48 6.39 9.98
N GLN A 31 16.76 7.48 10.28
CA GLN A 31 16.31 7.80 11.63
C GLN A 31 15.09 7.03 12.13
N TYR A 32 14.38 6.30 11.26
CA TYR A 32 13.17 5.59 11.64
C TYR A 32 13.22 4.12 11.18
N GLN A 33 13.06 3.18 12.12
CA GLN A 33 13.01 1.76 11.77
C GLN A 33 11.72 1.46 10.99
N GLY A 34 11.85 0.75 9.86
CA GLY A 34 10.71 0.32 9.07
C GLY A 34 10.01 1.43 8.27
N VAL A 35 10.53 2.66 8.27
CA VAL A 35 9.91 3.79 7.57
C VAL A 35 10.60 4.03 6.24
N TYR A 36 9.77 4.03 5.20
CA TYR A 36 10.17 4.30 3.84
C TYR A 36 9.35 5.46 3.32
N PHE A 37 9.94 6.20 2.39
CA PHE A 37 9.25 7.28 1.71
C PHE A 37 9.65 7.35 0.24
N VAL A 38 8.77 7.91 -0.56
CA VAL A 38 9.06 8.32 -1.93
C VAL A 38 8.61 9.76 -2.12
N PHE A 39 9.40 10.52 -2.86
CA PHE A 39 8.99 11.80 -3.42
C PHE A 39 8.83 11.65 -4.93
N CYS A 40 7.63 11.88 -5.46
CA CYS A 40 7.35 11.87 -6.90
C CYS A 40 6.47 13.06 -7.28
N GLY A 41 6.99 13.96 -8.11
CA GLY A 41 6.21 15.06 -8.69
C GLY A 41 5.59 16.02 -7.67
N GLY A 42 6.20 16.21 -6.50
CA GLY A 42 5.63 17.04 -5.41
C GLY A 42 4.75 16.28 -4.42
N VAL A 43 4.54 14.98 -4.64
CA VAL A 43 3.81 14.10 -3.73
C VAL A 43 4.80 13.25 -2.96
N GLU A 44 4.60 13.21 -1.65
CA GLU A 44 5.30 12.35 -0.72
C GLU A 44 4.40 11.23 -0.25
N VAL A 45 4.89 10.00 -0.35
CA VAL A 45 4.26 8.84 0.28
C VAL A 45 5.19 8.32 1.34
N TRP A 46 4.69 8.17 2.56
CA TRP A 46 5.38 7.67 3.73
C TRP A 46 4.68 6.40 4.18
N TRP A 47 5.43 5.35 4.52
CA TRP A 47 4.81 4.15 5.07
C TRP A 47 5.70 3.49 6.12
N ASN A 48 5.04 2.88 7.08
CA ASN A 48 5.67 2.10 8.13
C ASN A 48 5.40 0.62 7.85
N ILE A 49 6.47 -0.16 7.85
CA ILE A 49 6.43 -1.61 7.85
C ILE A 49 6.80 -2.09 9.25
N ASP A 50 5.85 -2.70 9.93
CA ASP A 50 6.06 -3.34 11.21
C ASP A 50 6.53 -4.78 11.01
N TRP A 51 7.51 -5.18 11.81
CA TRP A 51 7.96 -6.57 11.85
C TRP A 51 7.31 -7.29 13.03
N ILE A 52 6.53 -8.32 12.73
CA ILE A 52 5.90 -9.16 13.74
C ILE A 52 6.81 -10.37 13.95
N SER A 53 7.56 -10.34 15.05
CA SER A 53 8.57 -11.37 15.36
C SER A 53 7.97 -12.76 15.56
N SER A 54 6.73 -12.86 16.04
CA SER A 54 6.07 -14.15 16.28
C SER A 54 5.82 -14.93 15.00
N ASP A 55 5.55 -14.22 13.89
CA ASP A 55 5.06 -14.82 12.65
C ASP A 55 6.06 -14.65 11.51
N SER A 56 7.21 -14.01 11.78
CA SER A 56 8.25 -13.69 10.80
C SER A 56 7.71 -12.97 9.56
N THR A 57 6.68 -12.15 9.78
CA THR A 57 5.94 -11.39 8.76
C THR A 57 6.23 -9.91 8.89
N ALA A 58 6.33 -9.25 7.74
CA ALA A 58 6.37 -7.80 7.62
C ALA A 58 4.97 -7.35 7.21
N THR A 59 4.36 -6.46 7.98
CA THR A 59 3.03 -5.92 7.67
C THR A 59 3.09 -4.41 7.55
N ILE A 60 2.32 -3.86 6.62
CA ILE A 60 2.15 -2.41 6.51
C ILE A 60 1.20 -1.99 7.63
N SER A 61 1.63 -1.11 8.53
CA SER A 61 0.78 -0.60 9.61
C SER A 61 0.36 0.83 9.39
N ASN A 62 1.07 1.58 8.55
CA ASN A 62 0.75 2.96 8.24
C ASN A 62 1.10 3.30 6.81
N VAL A 63 0.22 4.01 6.12
CA VAL A 63 0.51 4.63 4.83
C VAL A 63 -0.04 6.05 4.86
N THR A 64 0.82 7.02 4.59
CA THR A 64 0.49 8.44 4.52
C THR A 64 0.87 8.96 3.15
N ILE A 65 -0.02 9.71 2.51
CA ILE A 65 0.25 10.45 1.28
C ILE A 65 0.07 11.94 1.57
N GLY A 66 0.97 12.78 1.10
CA GLY A 66 0.94 14.21 1.35
C GLY A 66 2.03 14.95 0.58
N ALA A 67 2.38 16.13 1.06
CA ALA A 67 3.60 16.84 0.70
C ALA A 67 4.37 17.18 2.01
N ASP A 68 5.67 17.52 1.91
CA ASP A 68 6.60 17.80 3.01
C ASP A 68 5.97 18.40 4.29
N LYS A 69 5.12 19.42 4.13
CA LYS A 69 4.51 20.17 5.24
C LYS A 69 2.99 20.06 5.32
N ASP A 70 2.38 19.27 4.46
CA ASP A 70 0.93 19.09 4.39
C ASP A 70 0.62 17.61 4.17
N PRO A 71 0.52 16.82 5.25
CA PRO A 71 0.09 15.45 5.13
C PRO A 71 -1.33 15.46 4.55
N GLY A 72 -1.53 14.73 3.46
CA GLY A 72 -2.78 14.72 2.72
C GLY A 72 -3.79 13.80 3.37
N CYS A 73 -3.53 12.51 3.32
CA CYS A 73 -4.33 11.53 4.03
C CYS A 73 -3.48 10.37 4.50
N GLN A 74 -3.96 9.73 5.55
CA GLN A 74 -3.27 8.64 6.21
C GLN A 74 -4.24 7.50 6.47
N ILE A 75 -3.72 6.29 6.38
CA ILE A 75 -4.36 5.10 6.89
C ILE A 75 -3.45 4.44 7.90
N THR A 76 -4.03 3.87 8.95
CA THR A 76 -3.30 3.17 10.00
C THR A 76 -4.04 1.89 10.37
N ASP A 77 -3.34 0.77 10.40
CA ASP A 77 -3.82 -0.45 11.03
C ASP A 77 -3.47 -0.41 12.52
N PHE A 78 -4.50 -0.44 13.36
CA PHE A 78 -4.34 -0.50 14.82
C PHE A 78 -4.42 -1.92 15.37
N GLY A 79 -4.37 -2.94 14.51
CA GLY A 79 -4.48 -4.37 14.86
C GLY A 79 -5.91 -4.86 15.07
N PHE A 80 -6.89 -3.95 15.13
CA PHE A 80 -8.32 -4.26 15.13
C PHE A 80 -9.02 -3.74 13.87
N GLY A 81 -8.25 -3.21 12.90
CA GLY A 81 -8.77 -2.68 11.66
C GLY A 81 -8.03 -1.43 11.21
N TRP A 82 -8.23 -1.14 9.93
CA TRP A 82 -7.71 0.05 9.27
C TRP A 82 -8.59 1.26 9.54
N GLU A 83 -7.97 2.34 9.98
CA GLU A 83 -8.59 3.65 10.16
C GLU A 83 -8.06 4.65 9.15
N PHE A 84 -8.92 5.59 8.75
CA PHE A 84 -8.60 6.64 7.79
C PHE A 84 -8.60 8.00 8.48
N PHE A 85 -7.53 8.75 8.27
CA PHE A 85 -7.32 10.10 8.77
C PHE A 85 -7.16 11.06 7.59
N GLN A 86 -7.91 12.15 7.63
CA GLN A 86 -7.80 13.23 6.65
C GLN A 86 -7.41 14.53 7.35
N PHE A 87 -6.44 15.24 6.77
CA PHE A 87 -6.03 16.55 7.21
C PHE A 87 -6.83 17.65 6.49
N GLN A 88 -7.06 18.78 7.16
CA GLN A 88 -8.04 19.81 6.76
C GLN A 88 -7.84 20.36 5.34
N ASN A 89 -6.63 20.34 4.79
CA ASN A 89 -6.30 20.92 3.49
C ASN A 89 -5.87 19.89 2.43
N SER A 90 -6.12 18.61 2.69
CA SER A 90 -5.75 17.52 1.79
C SER A 90 -6.28 17.70 0.37
N PRO A 91 -5.40 17.79 -0.65
CA PRO A 91 -5.80 17.76 -2.04
C PRO A 91 -6.69 16.56 -2.38
N PRO A 92 -7.85 16.74 -3.06
CA PRO A 92 -8.78 15.65 -3.32
C PRO A 92 -8.18 14.47 -4.10
N HIS A 93 -7.17 14.71 -4.93
CA HIS A 93 -6.54 13.68 -5.76
C HIS A 93 -5.76 12.63 -4.95
N TYR A 94 -5.29 12.98 -3.73
CA TYR A 94 -4.60 12.04 -2.85
C TYR A 94 -5.48 10.87 -2.42
N ARG A 95 -6.79 11.09 -2.27
CA ARG A 95 -7.74 10.01 -1.95
C ARG A 95 -7.83 8.99 -3.08
N GLY A 96 -7.84 9.45 -4.33
CA GLY A 96 -7.82 8.57 -5.50
C GLY A 96 -6.53 7.77 -5.60
N MET A 97 -5.38 8.41 -5.35
CA MET A 97 -4.08 7.72 -5.31
C MET A 97 -4.04 6.67 -4.20
N MET A 98 -4.47 7.02 -2.99
CA MET A 98 -4.53 6.11 -1.85
C MET A 98 -5.47 4.93 -2.13
N ALA A 99 -6.66 5.16 -2.69
CA ALA A 99 -7.60 4.09 -3.02
C ALA A 99 -7.02 3.09 -4.03
N LYS A 100 -6.35 3.58 -5.08
CA LYS A 100 -5.67 2.76 -6.08
C LYS A 100 -4.54 1.93 -5.47
N ALA A 101 -3.70 2.56 -4.66
CA ALA A 101 -2.59 1.88 -4.00
C ALA A 101 -3.08 0.82 -3.01
N LEU A 102 -4.10 1.12 -2.21
CA LEU A 102 -4.70 0.16 -1.29
C LEU A 102 -5.25 -1.07 -2.00
N TYR A 103 -5.94 -0.86 -3.12
CA TYR A 103 -6.42 -1.95 -3.95
C TYR A 103 -5.27 -2.83 -4.45
N CYS A 104 -4.19 -2.23 -4.97
CA CYS A 104 -3.00 -2.95 -5.42
C CYS A 104 -2.29 -3.70 -4.29
N LEU A 105 -2.39 -3.21 -3.05
CA LEU A 105 -1.85 -3.87 -1.86
C LEU A 105 -2.73 -4.99 -1.31
N GLY A 106 -3.92 -5.20 -1.89
CA GLY A 106 -4.90 -6.20 -1.46
C GLY A 106 -5.77 -5.75 -0.27
N ILE A 107 -5.72 -4.46 0.07
CA ILE A 107 -6.49 -3.88 1.17
C ILE A 107 -7.83 -3.40 0.63
N GLU A 108 -8.79 -4.33 0.56
CA GLU A 108 -10.14 -4.08 0.03
C GLU A 108 -11.18 -3.77 1.12
N ASN A 109 -10.76 -3.20 2.25
CA ASN A 109 -11.66 -2.85 3.34
C ASN A 109 -12.67 -1.77 2.89
N GLU A 110 -13.93 -2.18 2.69
CA GLU A 110 -15.00 -1.30 2.18
C GLU A 110 -15.21 -0.07 3.07
N THR A 111 -15.06 -0.20 4.39
CA THR A 111 -15.18 0.94 5.32
C THR A 111 -14.10 1.99 5.06
N VAL A 112 -12.86 1.57 4.83
CA VAL A 112 -11.74 2.49 4.52
C VAL A 112 -11.93 3.11 3.14
N LEU A 113 -12.28 2.30 2.14
CA LEU A 113 -12.50 2.78 0.77
C LEU A 113 -13.69 3.75 0.70
N HIS A 114 -14.73 3.53 1.51
CA HIS A 114 -15.86 4.45 1.63
C HIS A 114 -15.45 5.79 2.26
N LYS A 115 -14.64 5.76 3.34
CA LYS A 115 -14.10 6.97 3.97
C LYS A 115 -13.21 7.79 3.02
N LEU A 116 -12.49 7.12 2.11
CA LEU A 116 -11.71 7.78 1.05
C LEU A 116 -12.59 8.52 0.04
N ASN A 117 -13.89 8.18 -0.08
CA ASN A 117 -14.81 8.74 -1.06
C ASN A 117 -14.25 8.74 -2.50
N ALA A 118 -13.55 7.65 -2.86
CA ALA A 118 -12.92 7.43 -4.15
C ALA A 118 -13.14 5.98 -4.60
N PRO A 119 -14.38 5.57 -4.88
CA PRO A 119 -14.67 4.20 -5.30
C PRO A 119 -13.99 3.90 -6.64
N LEU A 120 -13.35 2.72 -6.72
CA LEU A 120 -12.77 2.23 -7.96
C LEU A 120 -13.83 1.48 -8.77
N THR A 121 -13.98 1.85 -10.04
CA THR A 121 -14.82 1.12 -10.99
C THR A 121 -14.24 -0.26 -11.29
N LEU A 122 -15.08 -1.17 -11.82
CA LEU A 122 -14.61 -2.49 -12.26
C LEU A 122 -13.49 -2.37 -13.31
N HIS A 123 -13.62 -1.42 -14.24
CA HIS A 123 -12.62 -1.19 -15.27
C HIS A 123 -11.29 -0.74 -14.67
N GLU A 124 -11.29 0.24 -13.76
CA GLU A 124 -10.08 0.70 -13.08
C GLU A 124 -9.42 -0.43 -12.28
N LYS A 125 -10.21 -1.26 -11.58
CA LYS A 125 -9.68 -2.43 -10.87
C LYS A 125 -8.94 -3.38 -11.81
N LEU A 126 -9.51 -3.68 -12.98
CA LEU A 126 -8.86 -4.52 -13.99
C LEU A 126 -7.58 -3.88 -14.53
N GLU A 127 -7.60 -2.59 -14.86
CA GLU A 127 -6.40 -1.87 -15.32
C GLU A 127 -5.28 -1.88 -14.27
N LEU A 128 -5.62 -1.67 -12.99
CA LEU A 128 -4.67 -1.72 -11.89
C LEU A 128 -4.02 -3.10 -11.77
N ARG A 129 -4.81 -4.18 -11.84
CA ARG A 129 -4.28 -5.56 -11.84
C ARG A 129 -3.26 -5.77 -12.96
N LEU A 130 -3.58 -5.31 -14.17
CA LEU A 130 -2.73 -5.46 -15.34
C LEU A 130 -1.48 -4.57 -15.30
N SER A 131 -1.53 -3.45 -14.57
CA SER A 131 -0.40 -2.52 -14.44
C SER A 131 0.64 -2.96 -13.41
N LEU A 132 0.26 -3.80 -12.44
CA LEU A 132 1.15 -4.25 -11.38
C LEU A 132 1.93 -5.50 -11.81
N PRO A 133 3.26 -5.56 -11.60
CA PRO A 133 4.03 -6.78 -11.82
C PRO A 133 3.44 -7.97 -11.05
N ARG A 134 3.41 -9.14 -11.69
CA ARG A 134 2.77 -10.33 -11.10
C ARG A 134 3.39 -10.74 -9.77
N GLU A 135 4.69 -10.52 -9.56
CA GLU A 135 5.33 -10.81 -8.27
C GLU A 135 4.78 -9.99 -7.09
N PHE A 136 4.05 -8.90 -7.35
CA PHE A 136 3.47 -8.02 -6.34
C PHE A 136 1.96 -8.18 -6.18
N TRP A 137 1.34 -9.07 -6.95
CA TRP A 137 -0.10 -9.32 -6.85
C TRP A 137 -0.47 -9.86 -5.46
N PRO A 138 -1.52 -9.33 -4.82
CA PRO A 138 -2.09 -9.94 -3.63
C PRO A 138 -2.49 -11.40 -3.87
N GLN A 139 -2.25 -12.27 -2.89
CA GLN A 139 -2.55 -13.71 -3.01
C GLN A 139 -3.99 -13.98 -3.46
N LYS A 140 -4.95 -13.21 -2.94
CA LYS A 140 -6.37 -13.28 -3.31
C LYS A 140 -6.61 -13.22 -4.83
N TRP A 141 -5.82 -12.43 -5.57
CA TRP A 141 -5.98 -12.33 -7.02
C TRP A 141 -5.57 -13.62 -7.75
N PHE A 142 -4.56 -14.34 -7.25
CA PHE A 142 -4.19 -15.64 -7.79
C PHE A 142 -5.26 -16.71 -7.51
N ASP A 143 -5.86 -16.66 -6.32
CA ASP A 143 -6.90 -17.61 -5.92
C ASP A 143 -8.16 -17.44 -6.80
N GLU A 144 -8.54 -16.19 -7.09
CA GLU A 144 -9.66 -15.85 -8.00
C GLU A 144 -9.41 -16.36 -9.44
N ASP A 145 -8.19 -16.26 -9.96
CA ASP A 145 -7.84 -16.72 -11.31
C ASP A 145 -7.89 -18.26 -11.43
N GLY A 146 -7.61 -18.98 -10.35
CA GLY A 146 -7.63 -20.44 -10.30
C GLY A 146 -9.03 -21.04 -10.49
N GLU A 147 -10.07 -20.37 -9.98
CA GLU A 147 -11.47 -20.84 -10.04
C GLU A 147 -12.02 -20.88 -11.47
N TRP A 148 -11.51 -20.05 -12.39
CA TRP A 148 -11.95 -20.04 -13.80
C TRP A 148 -11.41 -21.21 -14.63
N SER A 149 -10.38 -21.92 -14.14
CA SER A 149 -9.76 -23.04 -14.86
C SER A 149 -10.49 -24.38 -14.69
N GLY A 150 -11.52 -24.43 -13.82
CA GLY A 150 -12.27 -25.65 -13.46
C GLY A 150 -13.58 -25.88 -14.22
N ILE A 151 -14.01 -24.96 -15.10
CA ILE A 151 -15.21 -25.16 -15.93
C ILE A 151 -14.76 -25.80 -17.26
N LYS A 152 -14.70 -27.13 -17.29
CA LYS A 152 -14.63 -27.94 -18.51
C LYS A 152 -15.98 -28.59 -18.80
#